data_AF-U5DG79-F1
#
_entry.id   AF-U5DG79-F1
#
_cell.length_a   1.000
_cell.length_b   1.000
_cell.length_c   1.000
_cell.angle_alpha   90.00
_cell.angle_beta   90.00
_cell.angle_gamma   90.00
#
_symmetry.space_group_name_H-M   'P 1'
#
loop_
_entity.id
_entity.type
_entity.pdbx_description
1 polymer ?
#
loop_
_entity_poly.entity_id
_entity_poly.type
_entity_poly.pdbx_seq_one_letter_code
_entity_poly.pdbx_strand_id
1 'polypeptide(L)'
;MAAGAFVPHADIYGFAKGTARGIAPHAHLAFYKAVQDGVDVVSISLGGDSRPFYKDAIAIGAFSAIQKGVFVSCAAGNNGPDHYTLLNDAPWLLTVGVSTLDRAIRANPKFGNGQTFFGEFLFQWKDFKETPLPLVFPGKDGDFIKAQCEELTTKEISGKVVLCESALGSDMVLEGEVVLTMDGAAMIFMNGERNAYALMAGRHVLPAAHVSFADGNKIKAYINPTKNPTATIPFKGTVLRDTAASVVAVFSSRGPSLQSPGILKPDIITRPGDPGRLALE
;
A
#
# COMPACT_ATOMS: atom_id res chain seq x y z
N MET A 1 11.36 -12.91 -0.44
CA MET A 1 11.18 -12.53 -1.86
C MET A 1 12.20 -13.12 -2.86
N ALA A 2 13.51 -12.80 -2.85
CA ALA A 2 14.40 -13.25 -3.95
C ALA A 2 14.75 -14.76 -3.91
N ALA A 3 15.36 -15.23 -2.82
CA ALA A 3 15.87 -16.60 -2.70
C ALA A 3 15.45 -17.29 -1.39
N GLY A 4 14.25 -16.97 -0.88
CA GLY A 4 13.70 -17.62 0.31
C GLY A 4 13.42 -19.11 0.06
N ALA A 5 13.81 -19.97 0.99
CA ALA A 5 13.45 -21.39 0.97
C ALA A 5 11.93 -21.58 1.16
N PHE A 6 11.45 -22.80 0.93
CA PHE A 6 10.05 -23.15 1.17
C PHE A 6 9.75 -23.16 2.68
N VAL A 7 8.81 -22.34 3.11
CA VAL A 7 8.31 -22.28 4.49
C VAL A 7 6.82 -22.63 4.49
N PRO A 8 6.44 -23.87 4.86
CA PRO A 8 5.05 -24.28 4.90
C PRO A 8 4.31 -23.59 6.05
N HIS A 9 3.00 -23.41 5.88
CA HIS A 9 2.11 -22.79 6.89
C HIS A 9 2.51 -21.37 7.30
N ALA A 10 3.13 -20.62 6.39
CA ALA A 10 3.34 -19.18 6.57
C ALA A 10 2.01 -18.44 6.48
N ASP A 11 1.82 -17.46 7.35
CA ASP A 11 0.70 -16.52 7.34
C ASP A 11 1.08 -15.23 8.06
N ILE A 12 0.27 -14.19 7.88
CA ILE A 12 0.31 -12.97 8.71
C ILE A 12 -1.03 -12.86 9.42
N TYR A 13 -1.03 -13.07 10.74
CA TYR A 13 -2.22 -13.02 11.60
C TYR A 13 -3.36 -13.95 11.16
N GLY A 14 -3.04 -15.07 10.52
CA GLY A 14 -3.99 -16.01 9.94
C GLY A 14 -4.47 -15.65 8.53
N PHE A 15 -4.04 -14.51 7.97
CA PHE A 15 -4.31 -14.11 6.59
C PHE A 15 -3.18 -14.51 5.65
N ALA A 16 -3.55 -14.68 4.38
CA ALA A 16 -2.68 -15.18 3.33
C ALA A 16 -1.94 -16.42 3.81
N LYS A 17 -2.67 -17.48 4.18
CA LYS A 17 -2.06 -18.73 4.61
C LYS A 17 -1.56 -19.50 3.40
N GLY A 18 -0.32 -20.00 3.45
CA GLY A 18 0.26 -20.74 2.33
C GLY A 18 1.66 -21.27 2.61
N THR A 19 2.38 -21.58 1.55
CA THR A 19 3.82 -21.86 1.61
C THR A 19 4.56 -20.64 1.09
N ALA A 20 5.34 -19.97 1.93
CA ALA A 20 6.17 -18.86 1.50
C ALA A 20 7.43 -19.38 0.81
N ARG A 21 7.86 -18.69 -0.25
CA ARG A 21 9.11 -18.99 -0.97
C ARG A 21 9.57 -17.79 -1.77
N GLY A 22 10.87 -17.71 -2.03
CA GLY A 22 11.38 -16.77 -3.01
C GLY A 22 11.11 -17.19 -4.45
N ILE A 23 11.36 -16.29 -5.40
CA ILE A 23 11.24 -16.60 -6.83
C ILE A 23 12.21 -17.71 -7.25
N ALA A 24 13.39 -17.77 -6.62
CA ALA A 24 14.41 -18.80 -6.81
C ALA A 24 14.81 -19.46 -5.47
N PRO A 25 14.02 -20.40 -4.93
CA PRO A 25 14.25 -20.99 -3.59
C PRO A 25 15.56 -21.77 -3.41
N HIS A 26 16.22 -22.10 -4.52
CA HIS A 26 17.49 -22.83 -4.54
C HIS A 26 18.68 -21.94 -4.89
N ALA A 27 18.47 -20.63 -5.10
CA ALA A 27 19.56 -19.71 -5.36
C ALA A 27 20.42 -19.49 -4.11
N HIS A 28 21.72 -19.29 -4.30
CA HIS A 28 22.64 -18.99 -3.22
C HIS A 28 22.61 -17.49 -2.90
N LEU A 29 22.85 -17.16 -1.63
CA LEU A 29 22.86 -15.78 -1.14
C LEU A 29 24.29 -15.36 -0.79
N ALA A 30 24.69 -14.18 -1.24
CA ALA A 30 25.92 -13.50 -0.85
C ALA A 30 25.59 -12.08 -0.40
N PHE A 31 26.30 -11.59 0.63
CA PHE A 31 25.98 -10.31 1.28
C PHE A 31 27.12 -9.30 1.20
N TYR A 32 28.37 -9.74 1.38
CA TYR A 32 29.53 -8.87 1.43
C TYR A 32 30.37 -9.03 0.17
N LYS A 33 30.90 -7.93 -0.40
CA LYS A 33 31.77 -7.96 -1.60
C LYS A 33 31.23 -8.81 -2.76
N ALA A 34 29.91 -8.83 -2.95
CA ALA A 34 29.19 -9.71 -3.86
C ALA A 34 29.82 -9.83 -5.27
N VAL A 35 30.22 -8.71 -5.87
CA VAL A 35 30.85 -8.71 -7.21
C VAL A 35 32.24 -9.37 -7.23
N GLN A 36 33.01 -9.28 -6.14
CA GLN A 36 34.30 -9.99 -6.02
C GLN A 36 34.08 -11.49 -5.75
N ASP A 37 33.00 -11.82 -5.05
CA ASP A 37 32.63 -13.18 -4.70
C ASP A 37 31.97 -13.94 -5.86
N GLY A 38 31.80 -13.29 -7.03
CA GLY A 38 31.34 -13.92 -8.26
C GLY A 38 29.83 -14.12 -8.35
N VAL A 39 29.02 -13.23 -7.77
CA VAL A 39 27.55 -13.30 -7.92
C VAL A 39 27.10 -13.07 -9.37
N ASP A 40 26.00 -13.70 -9.75
CA ASP A 40 25.38 -13.51 -11.07
C ASP A 40 24.44 -12.29 -11.11
N VAL A 41 23.76 -12.03 -9.98
CA VAL A 41 22.72 -10.99 -9.87
C VAL A 41 22.85 -10.23 -8.54
N VAL A 42 22.71 -8.92 -8.60
CA VAL A 42 22.58 -8.04 -7.42
C VAL A 42 21.17 -7.45 -7.39
N SER A 43 20.48 -7.62 -6.26
CA SER A 43 19.15 -7.03 -6.02
C SER A 43 19.26 -5.92 -4.98
N ILE A 44 18.91 -4.69 -5.36
CA ILE A 44 19.03 -3.49 -4.53
C ILE A 44 17.66 -2.84 -4.34
N SER A 45 17.07 -3.00 -3.16
CA SER A 45 15.84 -2.31 -2.76
C SER A 45 16.15 -1.01 -2.00
N LEU A 46 17.05 -0.21 -2.57
CA LEU A 46 17.47 1.09 -2.06
C LEU A 46 17.49 2.07 -3.22
N GLY A 47 17.34 3.35 -2.91
CA GLY A 47 17.38 4.44 -3.87
C GLY A 47 17.51 5.77 -3.16
N GLY A 48 18.00 6.78 -3.86
CA GLY A 48 17.98 8.17 -3.41
C GLY A 48 17.48 9.06 -4.52
N ASP A 49 17.34 10.36 -4.24
CA ASP A 49 16.90 11.31 -5.26
C ASP A 49 17.75 11.24 -6.52
N SER A 50 17.10 11.36 -7.67
CA SER A 50 17.76 11.36 -8.97
C SER A 50 18.83 12.45 -9.01
N ARG A 51 20.04 12.04 -9.34
CA ARG A 51 21.23 12.88 -9.39
C ARG A 51 22.11 12.46 -10.56
N PRO A 52 23.04 13.30 -11.03
CA PRO A 52 23.94 12.92 -12.10
C PRO A 52 24.66 11.60 -11.77
N PHE A 53 24.72 10.66 -12.72
CA PHE A 53 25.15 9.28 -12.46
C PHE A 53 26.53 9.16 -11.80
N TYR A 54 27.46 10.06 -12.09
CA TYR A 54 28.79 10.09 -11.49
C TYR A 54 28.82 10.55 -10.02
N LYS A 55 27.69 11.01 -9.47
CA LYS A 55 27.47 11.31 -8.03
C LYS A 55 26.52 10.31 -7.36
N ASP A 56 26.05 9.32 -8.10
CA ASP A 56 25.15 8.29 -7.60
C ASP A 56 25.95 7.01 -7.29
N ALA A 57 26.04 6.68 -6.01
CA ALA A 57 26.77 5.51 -5.55
C ALA A 57 26.18 4.19 -6.08
N ILE A 58 24.85 4.11 -6.24
CA ILE A 58 24.18 2.94 -6.82
C ILE A 58 24.50 2.87 -8.30
N ALA A 59 24.42 3.98 -9.03
CA ALA A 59 24.73 3.99 -10.46
C ALA A 59 26.20 3.62 -10.73
N ILE A 60 27.15 4.19 -10.00
CA ILE A 60 28.60 3.91 -10.12
C ILE A 60 28.90 2.44 -9.76
N GLY A 61 28.36 1.96 -8.64
CA GLY A 61 28.55 0.58 -8.18
C GLY A 61 27.96 -0.42 -9.18
N ALA A 62 26.75 -0.16 -9.68
CA ALA A 62 26.09 -1.00 -10.64
C ALA A 62 26.77 -1.01 -12.00
N PHE A 63 27.30 0.14 -12.46
CA PHE A 63 28.08 0.20 -13.69
C PHE A 63 29.31 -0.71 -13.59
N SER A 64 30.02 -0.66 -12.45
CA SER A 64 31.18 -1.52 -12.19
C SER A 64 30.82 -3.01 -12.13
N ALA A 65 29.63 -3.34 -11.62
CA ALA A 65 29.12 -4.71 -11.57
C ALA A 65 28.81 -5.24 -12.98
N ILE A 66 28.13 -4.44 -13.80
CA ILE A 66 27.74 -4.79 -15.17
C ILE A 66 28.95 -4.93 -16.09
N GLN A 67 29.99 -4.11 -15.89
CA GLN A 67 31.27 -4.28 -16.59
C GLN A 67 31.93 -5.64 -16.32
N LYS A 68 31.58 -6.30 -15.22
CA LYS A 68 32.04 -7.65 -14.86
C LYS A 68 31.01 -8.74 -15.20
N GLY A 69 29.96 -8.41 -15.95
CA GLY A 69 28.91 -9.34 -16.36
C GLY A 69 27.86 -9.62 -15.28
N VAL A 70 27.83 -8.85 -14.19
CA VAL A 70 26.84 -9.03 -13.11
C VAL A 70 25.59 -8.20 -13.39
N PHE A 71 24.42 -8.83 -13.37
CA PHE A 71 23.14 -8.15 -13.59
C PHE A 71 22.67 -7.41 -12.34
N VAL A 72 22.09 -6.20 -12.48
CA VAL A 72 21.65 -5.39 -11.33
C VAL A 72 20.18 -5.00 -11.47
N SER A 73 19.38 -5.40 -10.47
CA SER A 73 17.97 -5.05 -10.33
C SER A 73 17.79 -4.06 -9.18
N CYS A 74 17.11 -2.95 -9.44
CA CYS A 74 16.85 -1.88 -8.47
C CYS A 74 15.36 -1.52 -8.40
N ALA A 75 14.89 -1.09 -7.23
CA ALA A 75 13.53 -0.56 -7.09
C ALA A 75 13.37 0.82 -7.76
N ALA A 76 12.20 1.09 -8.35
CA ALA A 76 11.88 2.40 -8.94
C ALA A 76 11.78 3.52 -7.88
N GLY A 77 11.34 3.18 -6.67
CA GLY A 77 11.03 4.11 -5.58
C GLY A 77 9.55 4.09 -5.19
N ASN A 78 9.24 4.74 -4.06
CA ASN A 78 7.91 4.78 -3.44
C ASN A 78 7.33 6.21 -3.39
N ASN A 79 7.76 7.08 -4.31
CA ASN A 79 7.43 8.50 -4.31
C ASN A 79 6.38 8.87 -5.39
N GLY A 80 5.75 7.88 -6.00
CA GLY A 80 4.62 8.09 -6.91
C GLY A 80 3.42 8.75 -6.21
N PRO A 81 2.35 9.10 -6.96
CA PRO A 81 2.09 8.75 -8.35
C PRO A 81 2.57 9.77 -9.38
N ASP A 82 3.14 10.89 -8.94
CA ASP A 82 3.49 12.01 -9.83
C ASP A 82 4.66 11.64 -10.75
N HIS A 83 4.73 12.31 -11.91
CA HIS A 83 5.84 12.19 -12.84
C HIS A 83 7.17 12.61 -12.19
N TYR A 84 8.28 12.10 -12.73
CA TYR A 84 9.65 12.44 -12.30
C TYR A 84 9.99 12.05 -10.85
N THR A 85 9.40 10.96 -10.35
CA THR A 85 9.58 10.48 -8.97
C THR A 85 10.50 9.27 -8.86
N LEU A 86 11.12 8.85 -9.97
CA LEU A 86 12.09 7.75 -10.02
C LEU A 86 13.37 8.06 -9.22
N LEU A 87 13.84 7.06 -8.49
CA LEU A 87 15.10 7.12 -7.73
C LEU A 87 16.27 6.51 -8.52
N ASN A 88 16.07 5.32 -9.09
CA ASN A 88 17.10 4.58 -9.81
C ASN A 88 16.84 4.62 -11.32
N ASP A 89 17.36 5.61 -12.03
CA ASP A 89 17.04 5.86 -13.44
C ASP A 89 18.22 5.65 -14.40
N ALA A 90 19.34 5.11 -13.91
CA ALA A 90 20.51 4.81 -14.74
C ALA A 90 20.19 3.77 -15.85
N PRO A 91 20.67 3.97 -17.10
CA PRO A 91 20.32 3.12 -18.24
C PRO A 91 20.70 1.64 -18.10
N TRP A 92 21.75 1.37 -17.34
CA TRP A 92 22.27 0.01 -17.14
C TRP A 92 21.56 -0.75 -16.01
N LEU A 93 20.70 -0.11 -15.23
CA LEU A 93 19.93 -0.78 -14.18
C LEU A 93 18.65 -1.40 -14.77
N LEU A 94 18.23 -2.55 -14.24
CA LEU A 94 16.82 -2.94 -14.32
C LEU A 94 16.06 -2.25 -13.19
N THR A 95 15.27 -1.23 -13.52
CA THR A 95 14.46 -0.45 -12.61
C THR A 95 13.04 -1.02 -12.57
N VAL A 96 12.64 -1.48 -11.39
CA VAL A 96 11.43 -2.25 -11.18
C VAL A 96 10.38 -1.43 -10.43
N GLY A 97 9.23 -1.17 -11.07
CA GLY A 97 8.03 -0.65 -10.44
C GLY A 97 7.16 -1.75 -9.82
N VAL A 98 6.12 -1.36 -9.09
CA VAL A 98 5.28 -2.30 -8.33
C VAL A 98 3.81 -2.21 -8.73
N SER A 99 3.16 -3.38 -8.83
CA SER A 99 1.71 -3.50 -8.97
C SER A 99 1.09 -4.40 -7.91
N THR A 100 -0.23 -4.28 -7.75
CA THR A 100 -1.02 -5.09 -6.83
C THR A 100 -1.23 -6.51 -7.35
N LEU A 101 -1.52 -7.43 -6.43
CA LEU A 101 -1.80 -8.84 -6.71
C LEU A 101 -3.28 -9.14 -6.79
N ASP A 102 -3.66 -10.22 -7.48
CA ASP A 102 -5.00 -10.82 -7.51
C ASP A 102 -5.43 -11.47 -6.20
N ARG A 103 -4.57 -11.40 -5.18
CA ARG A 103 -4.90 -11.65 -3.78
C ARG A 103 -5.25 -10.33 -3.09
N ALA A 104 -6.39 -10.28 -2.40
CA ALA A 104 -6.83 -9.15 -1.60
C ALA A 104 -7.31 -9.62 -0.23
N ILE A 105 -7.15 -8.78 0.80
CA ILE A 105 -7.70 -9.05 2.14
C ILE A 105 -8.90 -8.14 2.33
N ARG A 106 -10.09 -8.70 2.10
CA ARG A 106 -11.31 -7.91 1.85
C ARG A 106 -12.04 -7.54 3.14
N ALA A 107 -12.35 -6.26 3.26
CA ALA A 107 -13.18 -5.67 4.29
C ALA A 107 -14.16 -4.72 3.60
N ASN A 108 -15.35 -5.20 3.26
CA ASN A 108 -16.27 -4.50 2.38
C ASN A 108 -17.33 -3.76 3.20
N PRO A 109 -17.16 -2.46 3.51
CA PRO A 109 -18.12 -1.75 4.34
C PRO A 109 -19.52 -1.78 3.72
N LYS A 110 -20.50 -2.11 4.55
CA LYS A 110 -21.94 -2.12 4.25
C LYS A 110 -22.61 -0.96 4.97
N PHE A 111 -23.52 -0.29 4.28
CA PHE A 111 -24.20 0.90 4.78
C PHE A 111 -25.68 0.64 4.98
N GLY A 112 -26.34 1.43 5.83
CA GLY A 112 -27.76 1.27 6.15
C GLY A 112 -28.71 1.40 4.94
N ASN A 113 -28.26 1.99 3.83
CA ASN A 113 -28.99 2.05 2.56
C ASN A 113 -28.85 0.78 1.69
N GLY A 114 -28.16 -0.25 2.17
CA GLY A 114 -27.90 -1.50 1.46
C GLY A 114 -26.71 -1.45 0.50
N GLN A 115 -26.06 -0.29 0.32
CA GLN A 115 -24.85 -0.20 -0.51
C GLN A 115 -23.68 -0.92 0.18
N THR A 116 -22.82 -1.52 -0.64
CA THR A 116 -21.58 -2.17 -0.21
C THR A 116 -20.47 -1.67 -1.11
N PHE A 117 -19.37 -1.22 -0.51
CA PHE A 117 -18.20 -0.78 -1.27
C PHE A 117 -17.03 -1.75 -1.10
N PHE A 118 -16.12 -1.72 -2.06
CA PHE A 118 -14.89 -2.51 -2.00
C PHE A 118 -13.93 -1.83 -1.03
N GLY A 119 -13.49 -2.59 -0.04
CA GLY A 119 -12.45 -2.14 0.87
C GLY A 119 -11.46 -3.24 1.20
N GLU A 120 -10.31 -2.81 1.70
CA GLU A 120 -9.22 -3.70 2.10
C GLU A 120 -8.72 -3.39 3.48
N PHE A 121 -8.36 -4.44 4.20
CA PHE A 121 -7.87 -4.34 5.56
C PHE A 121 -7.12 -5.60 5.97
N LEU A 122 -5.87 -5.44 6.41
CA LEU A 122 -5.01 -6.56 6.76
C LEU A 122 -5.43 -7.21 8.09
N PHE A 123 -5.82 -6.43 9.09
CA PHE A 123 -5.94 -6.92 10.47
C PHE A 123 -7.39 -7.12 10.91
N GLN A 124 -8.02 -8.23 10.54
CA GLN A 124 -9.46 -8.41 10.82
C GLN A 124 -9.70 -8.94 12.24
N TRP A 125 -10.45 -8.18 13.04
CA TRP A 125 -10.73 -8.49 14.44
C TRP A 125 -11.82 -9.57 14.54
N LYS A 126 -11.53 -10.69 15.22
CA LYS A 126 -12.49 -11.78 15.41
C LYS A 126 -13.64 -11.41 16.34
N ASP A 127 -13.37 -10.54 17.31
CA ASP A 127 -14.35 -10.12 18.32
C ASP A 127 -15.19 -8.92 17.86
N PHE A 128 -14.88 -8.33 16.70
CA PHE A 128 -15.66 -7.24 16.15
C PHE A 128 -16.99 -7.78 15.61
N LYS A 129 -18.08 -7.44 16.29
CA LYS A 129 -19.42 -7.83 15.87
C LYS A 129 -19.81 -7.03 14.63
N GLU A 130 -20.33 -7.71 13.62
CA GLU A 130 -20.90 -7.09 12.41
C GLU A 130 -22.25 -6.41 12.69
N THR A 131 -22.31 -5.57 13.72
CA THR A 131 -23.49 -4.79 14.06
C THR A 131 -23.45 -3.42 13.36
N PRO A 132 -24.58 -2.93 12.82
CA PRO A 132 -24.67 -1.57 12.32
C PRO A 132 -24.40 -0.55 13.42
N LEU A 133 -23.35 0.23 13.24
CA LEU A 133 -22.97 1.32 14.14
C LEU A 133 -23.23 2.67 13.46
N PRO A 134 -23.48 3.75 14.23
CA PRO A 134 -23.61 5.08 13.65
C PRO A 134 -22.34 5.47 12.89
N LEU A 135 -22.50 6.05 11.71
CA LEU A 135 -21.42 6.53 10.86
C LEU A 135 -21.32 8.05 10.96
N VAL A 136 -20.12 8.60 11.10
CA VAL A 136 -19.90 10.05 11.13
C VAL A 136 -18.75 10.44 10.20
N PHE A 137 -18.86 11.64 9.63
CA PHE A 137 -17.79 12.29 8.89
C PHE A 137 -17.49 13.63 9.57
N PRO A 138 -16.42 13.73 10.38
CA PRO A 138 -16.10 14.94 11.12
C PRO A 138 -15.80 16.15 10.22
N GLY A 139 -15.32 15.91 9.00
CA GLY A 139 -15.09 16.94 7.98
C GLY A 139 -16.33 17.47 7.26
N LYS A 140 -17.55 17.17 7.73
CA LYS A 140 -18.80 17.56 7.05
C LYS A 140 -18.93 19.08 6.85
N ASP A 141 -18.40 19.86 7.78
CA ASP A 141 -18.45 21.32 7.77
C ASP A 141 -17.37 21.97 6.89
N GLY A 142 -16.56 21.16 6.17
CA GLY A 142 -15.46 21.63 5.33
C GLY A 142 -14.13 21.82 6.06
N ASP A 143 -14.06 21.40 7.33
CA ASP A 143 -12.82 21.40 8.12
C ASP A 143 -11.90 20.25 7.66
N PHE A 144 -10.76 20.62 7.07
CA PHE A 144 -9.80 19.68 6.49
C PHE A 144 -9.06 18.84 7.54
N ILE A 145 -8.76 19.41 8.71
CA ILE A 145 -8.04 18.70 9.79
C ILE A 145 -8.97 17.63 10.38
N LYS A 146 -10.25 17.98 10.57
CA LYS A 146 -11.27 17.02 11.00
C LYS A 146 -11.57 15.97 9.93
N ALA A 147 -11.58 16.34 8.65
CA ALA A 147 -11.77 15.40 7.55
C ALA A 147 -10.71 14.30 7.55
N GLN A 148 -9.48 14.65 7.92
CA GLN A 148 -8.36 13.72 8.02
C GLN A 148 -8.33 12.95 9.33
N CYS A 149 -9.18 13.24 10.30
CA CYS A 149 -9.15 12.62 11.61
C CYS A 149 -7.86 12.90 12.42
N GLU A 150 -7.15 14.00 12.14
CA GLU A 150 -5.98 14.43 12.91
C GLU A 150 -6.40 15.03 14.26
N GLU A 151 -7.41 15.90 14.26
CA GLU A 151 -7.97 16.51 15.46
C GLU A 151 -9.47 16.24 15.55
N LEU A 152 -9.87 15.43 16.52
CA LEU A 152 -11.25 15.02 16.73
C LEU A 152 -11.74 15.36 18.14
N THR A 153 -13.05 15.51 18.30
CA THR A 153 -13.67 15.69 19.62
C THR A 153 -14.44 14.45 20.05
N THR A 154 -14.23 13.99 21.29
CA THR A 154 -14.77 12.71 21.80
C THR A 154 -16.29 12.60 21.69
N LYS A 155 -17.03 13.70 21.91
CA LYS A 155 -18.50 13.73 21.86
C LYS A 155 -19.05 13.37 20.47
N GLU A 156 -18.28 13.63 19.42
CA GLU A 156 -18.72 13.40 18.04
C GLU A 156 -18.55 11.93 17.63
N ILE A 157 -17.57 11.22 18.19
CA ILE A 157 -17.07 9.94 17.65
C ILE A 157 -17.13 8.73 18.58
N SER A 158 -17.31 8.92 19.90
CA SER A 158 -17.40 7.80 20.86
C SER A 158 -18.49 6.80 20.46
N GLY A 159 -18.10 5.53 20.31
CA GLY A 159 -18.93 4.40 19.91
C GLY A 159 -19.34 4.35 18.43
N LYS A 160 -18.75 5.18 17.56
CA LYS A 160 -19.17 5.32 16.15
C LYS A 160 -18.11 4.84 15.15
N VAL A 161 -18.55 4.59 13.93
CA VAL A 161 -17.68 4.39 12.76
C VAL A 161 -17.34 5.78 12.21
N VAL A 162 -16.05 6.08 12.04
CA VAL A 162 -15.59 7.38 11.55
C VAL A 162 -15.08 7.24 10.12
N LEU A 163 -15.57 8.08 9.21
CA LEU A 163 -14.99 8.24 7.87
C LEU A 163 -13.86 9.27 7.93
N CYS A 164 -12.66 8.90 7.49
CA CYS A 164 -11.47 9.75 7.44
C CYS A 164 -10.96 9.82 5.99
N GLU A 165 -10.56 11.00 5.54
CA GLU A 165 -10.07 11.28 4.20
C GLU A 165 -8.54 11.40 4.19
N SER A 166 -7.89 10.62 3.32
CA SER A 166 -6.44 10.64 3.14
C SER A 166 -5.98 11.93 2.46
N ALA A 167 -4.91 12.51 3.01
CA ALA A 167 -4.20 13.66 2.48
C ALA A 167 -2.69 13.40 2.37
N LEU A 168 -1.95 14.44 1.97
CA LEU A 168 -0.50 14.38 1.84
C LEU A 168 0.15 14.23 3.23
N GLY A 169 0.83 13.11 3.44
CA GLY A 169 1.46 12.80 4.72
C GLY A 169 0.55 12.03 5.69
N SER A 170 -0.66 11.67 5.29
CA SER A 170 -1.53 10.82 6.12
C SER A 170 -0.90 9.46 6.36
N ASP A 171 -0.91 9.03 7.61
CA ASP A 171 -0.55 7.70 8.04
C ASP A 171 -1.78 7.07 8.69
N MET A 172 -2.39 6.14 7.94
CA MET A 172 -3.61 5.46 8.34
C MET A 172 -3.54 4.93 9.77
N VAL A 173 -2.35 4.52 10.26
CA VAL A 173 -2.17 4.04 11.64
C VAL A 173 -2.32 5.17 12.65
N LEU A 174 -1.68 6.32 12.42
CA LEU A 174 -1.74 7.49 13.29
C LEU A 174 -3.15 8.06 13.36
N GLU A 175 -3.83 8.20 12.23
CA GLU A 175 -5.24 8.63 12.20
C GLU A 175 -6.13 7.63 12.96
N GLY A 176 -5.83 6.33 12.83
CA GLY A 176 -6.45 5.29 13.62
C GLY A 176 -6.24 5.48 15.13
N GLU A 177 -5.03 5.79 15.58
CA GLU A 177 -4.74 6.03 17.00
C GLU A 177 -5.55 7.20 17.56
N VAL A 178 -5.73 8.28 16.79
CA VAL A 178 -6.59 9.40 17.19
C VAL A 178 -8.04 8.95 17.34
N VAL A 179 -8.57 8.18 16.38
CA VAL A 179 -9.95 7.65 16.46
C VAL A 179 -10.12 6.72 17.68
N LEU A 180 -9.13 5.87 17.98
CA LEU A 180 -9.17 4.95 19.11
C LEU A 180 -9.10 5.68 20.46
N THR A 181 -8.23 6.68 20.61
CA THR A 181 -8.09 7.46 21.85
C THR A 181 -9.36 8.23 22.21
N MET A 182 -10.18 8.52 21.21
CA MET A 182 -11.47 9.19 21.36
C MET A 182 -12.66 8.22 21.42
N ASP A 183 -12.40 6.93 21.68
CA ASP A 183 -13.40 5.87 21.85
C ASP A 183 -14.21 5.57 20.57
N GLY A 184 -13.62 5.81 19.39
CA GLY A 184 -14.20 5.42 18.10
C GLY A 184 -14.23 3.89 17.95
N ALA A 185 -15.34 3.36 17.47
CA ALA A 185 -15.55 1.91 17.37
C ALA A 185 -14.91 1.29 16.13
N ALA A 186 -14.86 2.03 15.01
CA ALA A 186 -14.31 1.59 13.74
C ALA A 186 -13.93 2.79 12.84
N MET A 187 -13.11 2.56 11.82
CA MET A 187 -12.71 3.60 10.87
C MET A 187 -12.89 3.17 9.42
N ILE A 188 -13.37 4.06 8.57
CA ILE A 188 -13.33 3.90 7.12
C ILE A 188 -12.35 4.95 6.60
N PHE A 189 -11.22 4.50 6.08
CA PHE A 189 -10.22 5.37 5.49
C PHE A 189 -10.49 5.47 4.00
N MET A 190 -10.74 6.67 3.48
CA MET A 190 -10.93 6.87 2.04
C MET A 190 -9.72 7.56 1.44
N ASN A 191 -9.30 7.09 0.27
CA ASN A 191 -8.25 7.76 -0.50
C ASN A 191 -8.64 9.18 -0.88
N GLY A 192 -7.66 10.09 -0.90
CA GLY A 192 -7.77 11.37 -1.59
C GLY A 192 -7.64 11.20 -3.11
N GLU A 193 -7.89 12.27 -3.86
CA GLU A 193 -7.92 12.25 -5.33
C GLU A 193 -6.62 11.71 -5.94
N ARG A 194 -5.47 12.07 -5.36
CA ARG A 194 -4.13 11.62 -5.81
C ARG A 194 -3.97 10.10 -5.78
N ASN A 195 -4.59 9.42 -4.82
CA ASN A 195 -4.46 7.97 -4.64
C ASN A 195 -5.54 7.17 -5.38
N ALA A 196 -6.62 7.83 -5.81
CA ALA A 196 -7.70 7.29 -6.64
C ALA A 196 -8.18 5.89 -6.18
N TYR A 197 -7.89 4.85 -6.96
CA TYR A 197 -8.36 3.47 -6.74
C TYR A 197 -7.37 2.56 -6.00
N ALA A 198 -6.17 3.04 -5.68
CA ALA A 198 -5.13 2.20 -5.11
C ALA A 198 -5.42 1.92 -3.63
N LEU A 199 -5.84 0.69 -3.32
CA LEU A 199 -6.04 0.26 -1.94
C LEU A 199 -4.76 -0.34 -1.40
N MET A 200 -4.48 -0.05 -0.13
CA MET A 200 -3.39 -0.67 0.61
C MET A 200 -3.95 -1.29 1.88
N ALA A 201 -3.68 -2.59 2.08
CA ALA A 201 -4.06 -3.30 3.28
C ALA A 201 -3.04 -3.03 4.40
N GLY A 202 -3.22 -1.93 5.12
CA GLY A 202 -2.37 -1.55 6.26
C GLY A 202 -2.69 -2.31 7.54
N ARG A 203 -1.70 -2.40 8.45
CA ARG A 203 -1.95 -2.68 9.87
C ARG A 203 -2.73 -1.51 10.46
N HIS A 204 -3.54 -1.75 11.48
CA HIS A 204 -4.27 -0.70 12.15
C HIS A 204 -4.58 -1.05 13.60
N VAL A 205 -4.79 -0.03 14.42
CA VAL A 205 -5.03 -0.16 15.88
C VAL A 205 -6.50 -0.39 16.25
N LEU A 206 -7.41 -0.23 15.29
CA LEU A 206 -8.85 -0.47 15.45
C LEU A 206 -9.46 -1.08 14.16
N PRO A 207 -10.68 -1.65 14.18
CA PRO A 207 -11.32 -2.23 12.99
C PRO A 207 -11.47 -1.18 11.90
N ALA A 208 -10.90 -1.42 10.72
CA ALA A 208 -11.01 -0.45 9.65
C ALA A 208 -11.24 -1.07 8.27
N ALA A 209 -11.56 -0.20 7.31
CA ALA A 209 -11.60 -0.54 5.89
C ALA A 209 -11.03 0.63 5.08
N HIS A 210 -10.09 0.33 4.19
CA HIS A 210 -9.56 1.31 3.24
C HIS A 210 -10.34 1.22 1.93
N VAL A 211 -10.95 2.33 1.49
CA VAL A 211 -11.77 2.43 0.28
C VAL A 211 -11.20 3.44 -0.73
N SER A 212 -11.60 3.30 -2.00
CA SER A 212 -11.17 4.19 -3.09
C SER A 212 -11.75 5.60 -2.93
N PHE A 213 -11.14 6.59 -3.57
CA PHE A 213 -11.68 7.97 -3.60
C PHE A 213 -13.10 8.01 -4.20
N ALA A 214 -13.32 7.26 -5.28
CA ALA A 214 -14.60 7.19 -5.95
C ALA A 214 -15.71 6.60 -5.05
N ASP A 215 -15.38 5.58 -4.26
CA ASP A 215 -16.32 5.00 -3.30
C ASP A 215 -16.48 5.88 -2.05
N GLY A 216 -15.39 6.48 -1.56
CA GLY A 216 -15.41 7.46 -0.49
C GLY A 216 -16.36 8.63 -0.76
N ASN A 217 -16.37 9.16 -1.99
CA ASN A 217 -17.31 10.21 -2.39
C ASN A 217 -18.77 9.76 -2.37
N LYS A 218 -19.05 8.49 -2.73
CA LYS A 218 -20.41 7.92 -2.58
C LYS A 218 -20.79 7.77 -1.12
N ILE A 219 -19.85 7.42 -0.25
CA ILE A 219 -20.06 7.34 1.21
C ILE A 219 -20.36 8.75 1.77
N LYS A 220 -19.60 9.78 1.38
CA LYS A 220 -19.89 11.19 1.74
C LYS A 220 -21.30 11.59 1.30
N ALA A 221 -21.69 11.21 0.08
CA ALA A 221 -23.04 11.46 -0.44
C ALA A 221 -24.15 10.71 0.32
N TYR A 222 -23.85 9.57 0.96
CA TYR A 222 -24.77 8.86 1.84
C TYR A 222 -24.92 9.52 3.21
N ILE A 223 -23.83 10.03 3.80
CA ILE A 223 -23.82 10.66 5.14
C ILE A 223 -24.61 11.97 5.15
N ASN A 224 -24.50 12.79 4.10
CA ASN A 224 -25.09 14.13 4.06
C ASN A 224 -26.62 14.20 4.20
N PRO A 225 -27.41 13.43 3.43
CA PRO A 225 -28.88 13.48 3.48
C PRO A 225 -29.50 12.62 4.58
N THR A 226 -28.75 11.67 5.15
CA THR A 226 -29.29 10.67 6.07
C THR A 226 -29.26 11.19 7.51
N LYS A 227 -30.39 11.14 8.23
CA LYS A 227 -30.46 11.60 9.63
C LYS A 227 -29.62 10.74 10.58
N ASN A 228 -29.65 9.41 10.39
CA ASN A 228 -28.92 8.44 11.20
C ASN A 228 -28.17 7.46 10.27
N PRO A 229 -27.08 7.88 9.62
CA PRO A 229 -26.30 7.00 8.77
C PRO A 229 -25.65 5.90 9.61
N THR A 230 -25.64 4.68 9.11
CA THR A 230 -25.02 3.53 9.78
C THR A 230 -24.08 2.79 8.84
N ALA A 231 -23.06 2.18 9.42
CA ALA A 231 -22.10 1.35 8.71
C ALA A 231 -21.74 0.10 9.52
N THR A 232 -21.38 -0.95 8.79
CA THR A 232 -20.81 -2.19 9.32
C THR A 232 -19.64 -2.60 8.44
N ILE A 233 -18.59 -3.16 9.02
CA ILE A 233 -17.41 -3.62 8.29
C ILE A 233 -17.35 -5.15 8.37
N PRO A 234 -17.98 -5.88 7.43
CA PRO A 234 -17.84 -7.32 7.35
C PRO A 234 -16.45 -7.71 6.82
N PHE A 235 -15.82 -8.63 7.53
CA PHE A 235 -14.47 -9.10 7.28
C PHE A 235 -14.51 -10.44 6.54
N LYS A 236 -13.95 -10.48 5.32
CA LYS A 236 -14.02 -11.66 4.44
C LYS A 236 -12.71 -12.46 4.37
N GLY A 237 -11.67 -12.02 5.08
CA GLY A 237 -10.33 -12.60 5.01
C GLY A 237 -9.69 -12.47 3.63
N THR A 238 -8.84 -13.45 3.31
CA THR A 238 -8.09 -13.49 2.06
C THR A 238 -8.95 -14.03 0.92
N VAL A 239 -9.08 -13.23 -0.13
CA VAL A 239 -9.74 -13.58 -1.40
C VAL A 239 -8.68 -13.69 -2.48
N LEU A 240 -8.79 -14.72 -3.32
CA LEU A 240 -7.92 -14.96 -4.47
C LEU A 240 -8.70 -14.71 -5.78
N ARG A 241 -7.96 -14.44 -6.86
CA ARG A 241 -8.52 -14.18 -8.21
C ARG A 241 -9.44 -12.97 -8.27
N ASP A 242 -9.05 -11.94 -7.54
CA ASP A 242 -9.76 -10.68 -7.53
C ASP A 242 -9.58 -9.97 -8.88
N THR A 243 -10.68 -9.80 -9.63
CA THR A 243 -10.65 -9.18 -10.97
C THR A 243 -10.33 -7.68 -10.93
N ALA A 244 -10.43 -7.04 -9.75
CA ALA A 244 -10.03 -5.65 -9.56
C ALA A 244 -8.50 -5.50 -9.33
N ALA A 245 -7.76 -6.60 -9.31
CA ALA A 245 -6.33 -6.56 -9.07
C ALA A 245 -5.52 -6.35 -10.34
N SER A 246 -4.27 -5.92 -10.13
CA SER A 246 -3.24 -5.64 -11.14
C SER A 246 -3.16 -4.20 -11.60
N VAL A 247 -3.38 -3.28 -10.67
CA VAL A 247 -3.11 -1.88 -10.89
C VAL A 247 -1.70 -1.56 -10.40
N VAL A 248 -1.03 -0.64 -11.07
CA VAL A 248 0.25 -0.12 -10.57
C VAL A 248 -0.01 0.53 -9.21
N ALA A 249 0.78 0.20 -8.20
CA ALA A 249 0.59 0.77 -6.88
C ALA A 249 0.75 2.30 -6.97
N VAL A 250 -0.04 3.03 -6.18
CA VAL A 250 -0.01 4.50 -6.21
C VAL A 250 1.38 5.04 -5.89
N PHE A 251 2.01 4.48 -4.87
CA PHE A 251 3.33 4.90 -4.42
C PHE A 251 4.44 4.51 -5.39
N SER A 252 4.22 3.61 -6.36
CA SER A 252 5.24 3.24 -7.33
C SER A 252 5.72 4.48 -8.08
N SER A 253 6.99 4.83 -7.91
CA SER A 253 7.61 5.97 -8.58
C SER A 253 7.44 5.89 -10.11
N ARG A 254 7.26 7.05 -10.73
CA ARG A 254 6.98 7.20 -12.17
C ARG A 254 8.07 7.99 -12.86
N GLY A 255 8.34 7.58 -14.10
CA GLY A 255 9.19 8.35 -14.99
C GLY A 255 8.55 9.67 -15.47
N PRO A 256 9.22 10.33 -16.43
CA PRO A 256 10.45 9.89 -17.08
C PRO A 256 11.71 10.06 -16.21
N SER A 257 12.84 9.52 -16.65
CA SER A 257 14.14 9.76 -16.02
C SER A 257 14.52 11.23 -16.14
N LEU A 258 15.04 11.82 -15.05
CA LEU A 258 15.54 13.21 -15.06
C LEU A 258 16.92 13.29 -15.73
N GLN A 259 17.77 12.28 -15.53
CA GLN A 259 19.14 12.28 -16.08
C GLN A 259 19.20 11.81 -17.53
N SER A 260 18.26 10.97 -17.96
CA SER A 260 18.20 10.42 -19.31
C SER A 260 16.76 10.34 -19.83
N PRO A 261 16.11 11.47 -20.13
CA PRO A 261 14.71 11.50 -20.57
C PRO A 261 14.43 10.68 -21.83
N GLY A 262 15.45 10.42 -22.65
CA GLY A 262 15.34 9.61 -23.87
C GLY A 262 15.25 8.10 -23.63
N ILE A 263 15.45 7.62 -22.39
CA ILE A 263 15.36 6.21 -22.02
C ILE A 263 14.18 6.04 -21.06
N LEU A 264 13.20 5.23 -21.47
CA LEU A 264 12.00 5.00 -20.68
C LEU A 264 12.31 4.23 -19.39
N LYS A 265 11.74 4.70 -18.29
CA LYS A 265 11.81 4.09 -16.96
C LYS A 265 10.47 4.26 -16.23
N PRO A 266 10.08 3.35 -15.31
CA PRO A 266 10.74 2.09 -14.97
C PRO A 266 10.68 1.09 -16.14
N ASP A 267 11.57 0.09 -16.16
CA ASP A 267 11.67 -0.86 -17.29
C ASP A 267 10.56 -1.92 -17.24
N ILE A 268 10.18 -2.33 -16.03
CA ILE A 268 9.16 -3.36 -15.81
C ILE A 268 8.40 -3.10 -14.51
N ILE A 269 7.21 -3.68 -14.41
CA ILE A 269 6.39 -3.68 -13.19
C ILE A 269 6.25 -5.12 -12.72
N THR A 270 6.53 -5.40 -11.46
CA THR A 270 6.34 -6.74 -10.88
C THR A 270 4.97 -6.89 -10.22
N ARG A 271 4.49 -8.13 -10.24
CA ARG A 271 3.51 -8.68 -9.31
C ARG A 271 4.28 -9.75 -8.55
N PRO A 272 4.98 -9.39 -7.47
CA PRO A 272 4.34 -8.80 -6.29
C PRO A 272 5.19 -7.68 -5.61
N GLY A 273 4.55 -6.64 -5.08
CA GLY A 273 5.29 -5.61 -4.34
C GLY A 273 4.49 -4.80 -3.33
N ASP A 274 3.16 -4.99 -3.21
CA ASP A 274 2.34 -4.31 -2.21
C ASP A 274 2.44 -5.02 -0.84
N PRO A 275 3.08 -4.40 0.18
CA PRO A 275 3.35 -5.01 1.49
C PRO A 275 2.08 -5.56 2.16
N GLY A 276 0.95 -4.88 1.98
CA GLY A 276 -0.33 -5.26 2.60
C GLY A 276 -0.91 -6.57 2.05
N ARG A 277 -0.52 -6.96 0.84
CA ARG A 277 -0.95 -8.19 0.17
C ARG A 277 0.17 -9.24 0.09
N LEU A 278 1.39 -8.87 0.48
CA LEU A 278 2.64 -9.60 0.32
C LEU A 278 2.98 -10.60 1.43
N ALA A 279 2.04 -10.89 2.32
CA ALA A 279 2.21 -11.75 3.49
C ALA A 279 2.77 -13.19 3.27
N LEU A 280 3.19 -13.55 2.05
CA LEU A 280 3.61 -14.91 1.68
C LEU A 280 4.91 -15.02 0.86
N GLU A 281 5.81 -14.03 0.82
CA GLU A 281 7.04 -14.12 -0.01
C GLU A 281 8.39 -13.77 0.62
#